data_AF-A0A6J3B833-F1
#
_entry.id   AF-A0A6J3B833-F1
#
_cell.length_a   1.000
_cell.length_b   1.000
_cell.length_c   1.000
_cell.angle_alpha   90.00
_cell.angle_beta   90.00
_cell.angle_gamma   90.00
#
_symmetry.space_group_name_H-M   'P 1'
#
loop_
_entity.id
_entity.type
_entity.pdbx_description
1 polymer ?
#
loop_
_entity_poly.entity_id
_entity_poly.type
_entity_poly.pdbx_seq_one_letter_code
_entity_poly.pdbx_strand_id
1 'polypeptide(L)'
;MRPPSGLYPVFCRVYMPDHSYVTIRSRLSASVQDILGSVTEKLQYSEEPAGREDSLILVAVASSGEKVLLQPTEDCVFTTLGINSHLFACTRDSYEALVPLPEEIQVSPGDTEIHRGEPEDVANHLTAFHWELFRCVHELEFVDYVFHGERGRRETANLELLLQRCSEVTHWVATEVLLCEAPGKRAQLLKKFIKIAAICKQNQDLLSFYAVVMGLDNAAVSRLRLTWEKLPGKFKNLFRKFENLTDPCRNHKSYREVISKMKPPVIPFVPLILKDLTFLHEGSKTLVDGLVNIEKLHSVAEKVRTVRKYRSRPLCLEMEASPHHLQTKAYVRQFQVIDNQNLLFELSYKLEANSQ
;
A
#
# COMPACT_ATOMS: atom_id res chain seq x y z
N MET A 1 -26.73 -0.06 -9.99
CA MET A 1 -25.46 -0.82 -9.98
C MET A 1 -24.34 0.17 -10.28
N ARG A 2 -23.28 0.24 -9.47
CA ARG A 2 -22.04 0.90 -9.93
C ARG A 2 -21.49 0.09 -11.11
N PRO A 3 -21.00 0.70 -12.19
CA PRO A 3 -20.33 -0.05 -13.24
C PRO A 3 -19.11 -0.79 -12.65
N PRO A 4 -18.73 -1.95 -13.22
CA PRO A 4 -17.51 -2.66 -12.83
C PRO A 4 -16.32 -1.71 -12.83
N SER A 5 -15.48 -1.76 -11.79
CA SER A 5 -14.30 -0.90 -11.65
C SER A 5 -13.41 -0.93 -12.90
N GLY A 6 -13.35 -2.07 -13.61
CA GLY A 6 -12.57 -2.25 -14.83
C GLY A 6 -12.91 -1.30 -15.99
N LEU A 7 -14.13 -0.72 -16.03
CA LEU A 7 -14.58 0.12 -17.15
C LEU A 7 -14.30 1.61 -16.97
N TYR A 8 -13.81 2.05 -15.79
CA TYR A 8 -13.52 3.46 -15.57
C TYR A 8 -12.33 3.91 -16.44
N PRO A 9 -12.45 5.05 -17.13
CA PRO A 9 -11.33 5.61 -17.88
C PRO A 9 -10.26 6.07 -16.90
N VAL A 10 -9.01 5.71 -17.19
CA VAL A 10 -7.83 6.17 -16.45
C VAL A 10 -6.90 6.93 -17.38
N PHE A 11 -6.32 8.00 -16.87
CA PHE A 11 -5.23 8.69 -17.55
C PHE A 11 -3.92 8.24 -16.93
N CYS A 12 -3.05 7.64 -17.74
CA CYS A 12 -1.79 7.09 -17.26
C CYS A 12 -0.64 7.69 -18.06
N ARG A 13 0.47 7.98 -17.37
CA ARG A 13 1.74 8.34 -17.99
C ARG A 13 2.52 7.07 -18.28
N VAL A 14 2.94 6.89 -19.52
CA VAL A 14 3.89 5.85 -19.92
C VAL A 14 5.17 6.55 -20.36
N TYR A 15 6.26 6.25 -19.66
CA TYR A 15 7.55 6.88 -19.82
C TYR A 15 8.37 6.21 -20.91
N MET A 16 9.33 6.94 -21.48
CA MET A 16 10.31 6.47 -22.45
C MET A 16 11.69 6.36 -21.77
N PRO A 17 12.69 5.71 -22.40
CA PRO A 17 14.03 5.60 -21.83
C PRO A 17 14.72 6.93 -21.50
N ASP A 18 14.34 8.02 -22.17
CA ASP A 18 14.83 9.39 -21.91
C ASP A 18 14.02 10.14 -20.82
N HIS A 19 13.09 9.44 -20.15
CA HIS A 19 12.17 9.93 -19.14
C HIS A 19 11.12 10.95 -19.64
N SER A 20 11.03 11.19 -20.94
CA SER A 20 9.82 11.78 -21.53
C SER A 20 8.63 10.84 -21.34
N TYR A 21 7.41 11.35 -21.44
CA TYR A 21 6.22 10.49 -21.30
C TYR A 21 5.09 10.90 -22.23
N VAL A 22 4.25 9.92 -22.57
CA VAL A 22 2.95 10.15 -23.18
C VAL A 22 1.85 9.89 -22.16
N THR A 23 0.82 10.72 -22.16
CA THR A 23 -0.39 10.45 -21.37
C THR A 23 -1.42 9.74 -22.24
N ILE A 24 -1.74 8.49 -21.92
CA ILE A 24 -2.78 7.71 -22.59
C ILE A 24 -4.08 7.73 -21.81
N ARG A 25 -5.21 7.68 -22.53
CA ARG A 25 -6.52 7.40 -21.94
C ARG A 25 -6.77 5.90 -22.10
N SER A 26 -6.76 5.17 -21.00
CA SER A 26 -6.93 3.72 -20.96
C SER A 26 -8.10 3.33 -20.06
N ARG A 27 -8.26 2.03 -19.80
CA ARG A 27 -9.19 1.44 -18.82
C ARG A 27 -8.39 0.60 -17.84
N LEU A 28 -8.88 0.43 -16.62
CA LEU A 28 -8.21 -0.43 -15.64
C LEU A 28 -8.06 -1.88 -16.15
N SER A 29 -9.00 -2.37 -16.95
CA SER A 29 -8.94 -3.72 -17.54
C SER A 29 -8.15 -3.81 -18.85
N ALA A 30 -7.46 -2.76 -19.28
CA ALA A 30 -6.72 -2.77 -20.55
C ALA A 30 -5.56 -3.78 -20.48
N SER A 31 -5.35 -4.50 -21.58
CA SER A 31 -4.19 -5.36 -21.73
C SER A 31 -2.93 -4.54 -22.02
N VAL A 32 -1.76 -5.14 -21.80
CA VAL A 32 -0.47 -4.57 -22.21
C VAL A 32 -0.46 -4.24 -23.71
N GLN A 33 -1.07 -5.10 -24.54
CA GLN A 33 -1.20 -4.84 -25.97
C GLN A 33 -2.05 -3.59 -26.27
N ASP A 34 -3.16 -3.38 -25.57
CA ASP A 34 -4.01 -2.18 -25.73
C ASP A 34 -3.25 -0.90 -25.32
N ILE A 35 -2.46 -0.99 -24.24
CA ILE A 35 -1.62 0.09 -23.74
C ILE A 35 -0.56 0.46 -24.78
N LEU A 36 0.19 -0.53 -25.28
CA LEU A 36 1.22 -0.32 -26.30
C LEU A 36 0.64 0.21 -27.61
N GLY A 37 -0.56 -0.24 -28.01
CA GLY A 37 -1.28 0.32 -29.15
C GLY A 37 -1.58 1.82 -28.96
N SER A 38 -2.08 2.21 -27.80
CA SER A 38 -2.38 3.60 -27.46
C SER A 38 -1.13 4.49 -27.39
N VAL A 39 -0.02 3.94 -26.89
CA VAL A 39 1.29 4.62 -26.87
C VAL A 39 1.81 4.81 -28.28
N THR A 40 1.77 3.75 -29.10
CA THR A 40 2.25 3.77 -30.49
C THR A 40 1.46 4.79 -31.31
N GLU A 41 0.13 4.80 -31.21
CA GLU A 41 -0.73 5.78 -31.88
C GLU A 41 -0.32 7.22 -31.53
N LYS A 42 -0.08 7.51 -30.24
CA LYS A 42 0.36 8.85 -29.81
C LYS A 42 1.76 9.22 -30.29
N LEU A 43 2.69 8.28 -30.32
CA LEU A 43 4.05 8.52 -30.80
C LEU A 43 4.11 8.71 -32.32
N GLN A 44 3.20 8.10 -33.08
CA GLN A 44 3.10 8.27 -34.55
C GLN A 44 2.68 9.69 -34.96
N TYR A 45 2.00 10.45 -34.10
CA TYR A 45 1.74 11.87 -34.31
C TYR A 45 2.99 12.75 -34.08
N SER A 46 4.12 12.18 -33.66
CA SER A 46 5.29 12.95 -33.23
C SER A 46 6.38 13.16 -34.29
N GLU A 47 6.73 12.20 -35.17
CA GLU A 47 7.66 12.40 -36.33
C GLU A 47 7.53 11.31 -37.44
N GLU A 48 8.12 11.61 -38.61
CA GLU A 48 8.02 11.03 -39.98
C GLU A 48 8.10 9.48 -40.16
N PRO A 49 7.53 8.94 -41.27
CA PRO A 49 7.21 7.52 -41.44
C PRO A 49 8.39 6.64 -41.94
N ALA A 50 9.60 6.86 -41.43
CA ALA A 50 10.78 6.11 -41.86
C ALA A 50 11.51 5.44 -40.68
N GLY A 51 11.24 4.14 -40.47
CA GLY A 51 12.19 3.23 -39.80
C GLY A 51 11.85 2.72 -38.40
N ARG A 52 10.63 2.24 -38.13
CA ARG A 52 10.34 1.47 -36.89
C ARG A 52 9.91 0.04 -37.21
N GLU A 53 10.88 -0.85 -37.39
CA GLU A 53 10.67 -2.31 -37.31
C GLU A 53 10.71 -2.82 -35.86
N ASP A 54 11.09 -1.98 -34.89
CA ASP A 54 11.22 -2.43 -33.50
C ASP A 54 9.90 -2.33 -32.74
N SER A 55 9.32 -3.49 -32.45
CA SER A 55 8.15 -3.62 -31.58
C SER A 55 8.45 -3.08 -30.18
N LEU A 56 7.66 -2.11 -29.72
CA LEU A 56 7.72 -1.63 -28.33
C LEU A 56 7.32 -2.76 -27.36
N ILE A 57 7.98 -2.78 -26.21
CA ILE A 57 7.65 -3.60 -25.05
C ILE A 57 7.27 -2.70 -23.87
N LEU A 58 6.45 -3.22 -22.96
CA LEU A 58 6.05 -2.50 -21.74
C LEU A 58 6.77 -3.08 -20.53
N VAL A 59 7.34 -2.22 -19.70
CA VAL A 59 8.16 -2.59 -18.54
C VAL A 59 7.69 -1.80 -17.34
N ALA A 60 7.46 -2.47 -16.20
CA ALA A 60 7.33 -1.80 -14.92
C ALA A 60 8.73 -1.63 -14.30
N VAL A 61 9.09 -0.40 -13.93
CA VAL A 61 10.37 -0.08 -13.30
C VAL A 61 10.10 0.42 -11.89
N ALA A 62 10.60 -0.28 -10.88
CA ALA A 62 10.47 0.11 -9.48
C ALA A 62 11.56 1.11 -9.05
N SER A 63 11.34 1.84 -7.96
CA SER A 63 12.31 2.76 -7.35
C SER A 63 13.64 2.07 -6.94
N SER A 64 13.64 0.75 -6.79
CA SER A 64 14.83 -0.09 -6.55
C SER A 64 15.71 -0.29 -7.79
N GLY A 65 15.21 0.07 -8.98
CA GLY A 65 15.82 -0.29 -10.26
C GLY A 65 15.42 -1.67 -10.78
N GLU A 66 14.60 -2.42 -10.03
CA GLU A 66 14.03 -3.68 -10.50
C GLU A 66 13.10 -3.42 -11.71
N LYS A 67 13.25 -4.28 -12.73
CA LYS A 67 12.52 -4.19 -13.99
C LYS A 67 11.71 -5.45 -14.19
N VAL A 68 10.42 -5.30 -14.46
CA VAL A 68 9.52 -6.40 -14.77
C VAL A 68 8.97 -6.20 -16.18
N LEU A 69 9.36 -7.09 -17.09
CA LEU A 69 8.81 -7.15 -18.44
C LEU A 69 7.38 -7.71 -18.40
N LEU A 70 6.42 -6.93 -18.86
CA LEU A 70 5.01 -7.29 -18.86
C LEU A 70 4.64 -8.01 -20.17
N GLN A 71 3.96 -9.16 -20.06
CA GLN A 71 3.54 -9.92 -21.22
C GLN A 71 2.37 -9.24 -21.95
N PRO A 72 2.26 -9.33 -23.29
CA PRO A 72 1.19 -8.68 -24.05
C PRO A 72 -0.23 -9.04 -23.61
N THR A 73 -0.43 -10.25 -23.07
CA THR A 73 -1.73 -10.75 -22.59
C THR A 73 -2.05 -10.37 -21.15
N GLU A 74 -1.11 -9.82 -20.40
CA GLU A 74 -1.38 -9.31 -19.05
C GLU A 74 -2.31 -8.10 -19.12
N ASP A 75 -3.14 -7.95 -18.09
CA ASP A 75 -4.07 -6.86 -17.90
C ASP A 75 -3.99 -6.31 -16.48
N CYS A 76 -4.69 -5.21 -16.21
CA CYS A 76 -4.75 -4.58 -14.88
C CYS A 76 -3.40 -4.15 -14.31
N VAL A 77 -2.43 -3.90 -15.19
CA VAL A 77 -1.07 -3.51 -14.81
C VAL A 77 -1.02 -2.25 -13.95
N PHE A 78 -2.02 -1.36 -14.05
CA PHE A 78 -2.07 -0.11 -13.29
C PHE A 78 -2.31 -0.31 -11.78
N THR A 79 -3.03 -1.36 -11.38
CA THR A 79 -3.35 -1.60 -9.95
C THR A 79 -2.32 -2.48 -9.27
N THR A 80 -1.44 -3.13 -10.04
CA THR A 80 -0.38 -4.01 -9.55
C THR A 80 0.99 -3.33 -9.42
N LEU A 81 1.11 -2.06 -9.81
CA LEU A 81 2.36 -1.31 -9.65
C LEU A 81 2.69 -1.13 -8.16
N GLY A 82 3.98 -1.18 -7.84
CA GLY A 82 4.50 -0.71 -6.55
C GLY A 82 4.20 0.78 -6.34
N ILE A 83 4.41 1.27 -5.12
CA ILE A 83 4.04 2.65 -4.73
C ILE A 83 4.76 3.66 -5.63
N ASN A 84 6.06 3.48 -5.84
CA ASN A 84 6.88 4.33 -6.69
C ASN A 84 7.36 3.57 -7.96
N SER A 85 6.50 2.70 -8.50
CA SER A 85 6.76 2.00 -9.77
C SER A 85 6.09 2.70 -10.94
N HIS A 86 6.82 2.82 -12.05
CA HIS A 86 6.33 3.51 -13.25
C HIS A 86 6.38 2.59 -14.47
N LEU A 87 5.45 2.82 -15.41
CA LEU A 87 5.42 2.09 -16.68
C LEU A 87 6.30 2.78 -17.71
N PHE A 88 7.17 2.01 -18.35
CA PHE A 88 8.01 2.42 -19.46
C PHE A 88 7.64 1.66 -20.73
N ALA A 89 7.62 2.36 -21.86
CA ALA A 89 7.60 1.75 -23.18
C ALA A 89 8.97 1.95 -23.83
N CYS A 90 9.59 0.86 -24.27
CA CYS A 90 10.92 0.89 -24.85
C CYS A 90 11.07 -0.20 -25.92
N THR A 91 12.19 -0.19 -26.66
CA THR A 91 12.58 -1.33 -27.52
C THR A 91 13.31 -2.38 -26.68
N ARG A 92 13.50 -3.59 -27.24
CA ARG A 92 14.28 -4.64 -26.57
C ARG A 92 15.72 -4.20 -26.29
N ASP A 93 16.32 -3.44 -27.20
CA ASP A 93 17.70 -2.97 -27.09
C ASP A 93 17.89 -1.94 -25.97
N SER A 94 16.85 -1.16 -25.67
CA SER A 94 16.90 -0.12 -24.63
C SER A 94 16.45 -0.60 -23.24
N TYR A 95 16.01 -1.86 -23.11
CA TYR A 95 15.52 -2.45 -21.85
C TYR A 95 16.56 -2.35 -20.72
N GLU A 96 17.81 -2.74 -21.00
CA GLU A 96 18.88 -2.74 -20.01
C GLU A 96 19.27 -1.32 -19.57
N ALA A 97 19.02 -0.30 -20.40
CA ALA A 97 19.32 1.09 -20.09
C ALA A 97 18.26 1.80 -19.23
N LEU A 98 17.07 1.21 -19.05
CA LEU A 98 16.02 1.80 -18.22
C LEU A 98 16.50 2.02 -16.78
N VAL A 99 16.13 3.17 -16.20
CA VAL A 99 16.41 3.51 -14.80
C VAL A 99 15.15 4.13 -14.17
N PRO A 100 15.03 4.13 -12.82
CA PRO A 100 13.90 4.78 -12.16
C PRO A 100 13.89 6.30 -12.37
N LEU A 101 12.72 6.92 -12.23
CA LEU A 101 12.59 8.37 -12.37
C LEU A 101 13.39 9.09 -11.27
N PRO A 102 14.10 10.19 -11.57
CA PRO A 102 14.91 10.91 -10.60
C PRO A 102 14.13 11.41 -9.37
N GLU A 103 12.86 11.79 -9.57
CA GLU A 103 11.97 12.27 -8.51
C GLU A 103 11.73 11.21 -7.42
N GLU A 104 11.75 9.92 -7.78
CA GLU A 104 11.57 8.80 -6.85
C GLU A 104 12.86 8.45 -6.07
N ILE A 105 14.00 8.98 -6.53
CA ILE A 105 15.31 8.77 -5.93
C ILE A 105 15.70 9.97 -5.05
N GLN A 106 15.22 11.17 -5.39
CA GLN A 106 15.55 12.40 -4.68
C GLN A 106 14.64 12.64 -3.49
N VAL A 107 15.20 12.49 -2.30
CA VAL A 107 14.50 12.78 -1.05
C VAL A 107 15.05 14.08 -0.46
N SER A 108 14.19 15.09 -0.30
CA SER A 108 14.58 16.37 0.29
C SER A 108 14.46 16.30 1.81
N PRO A 109 15.55 16.44 2.59
CA PRO A 109 15.48 16.52 4.04
C PRO A 109 14.67 17.75 4.47
N GLY A 110 13.75 17.60 5.42
CA GLY A 110 12.96 18.71 5.95
C GLY A 110 11.86 18.28 6.92
N ASP A 111 11.44 19.21 7.78
CA ASP A 111 10.29 18.98 8.66
C ASP A 111 9.00 19.02 7.82
N THR A 112 8.39 17.85 7.60
CA THR A 112 7.07 17.71 6.96
C THR A 112 5.92 17.99 7.96
N GLU A 113 4.67 17.84 7.52
CA GLU A 113 3.49 18.07 8.38
C GLU A 113 3.45 17.14 9.61
N ILE A 114 4.03 15.93 9.56
CA ILE A 114 4.10 15.04 10.74
C ILE A 114 4.92 15.64 11.88
N HIS A 115 5.81 16.60 11.61
CA HIS A 115 6.56 17.28 12.67
C HIS A 115 5.67 18.30 13.41
N ARG A 116 4.64 18.83 12.76
CA ARG A 116 3.81 19.95 13.23
C ARG A 116 2.44 19.52 13.74
N GLY A 117 1.71 18.69 13.00
CA GLY A 117 0.31 18.35 13.30
C GLY A 117 0.13 17.44 14.51
N GLU A 118 -0.97 17.53 15.26
CA GLU A 118 -1.16 16.69 16.45
C GLU A 118 -1.33 15.20 16.08
N PRO A 119 -0.86 14.26 16.92
CA PRO A 119 -0.97 12.82 16.63
C PRO A 119 -2.42 12.35 16.51
N GLU A 120 -3.35 13.01 17.19
CA GLU A 120 -4.78 12.73 17.10
C GLU A 120 -5.35 13.12 15.74
N ASP A 121 -4.99 14.29 15.21
CA ASP A 121 -5.44 14.73 13.89
C ASP A 121 -4.92 13.81 12.80
N VAL A 122 -3.64 13.43 12.85
CA VAL A 122 -3.06 12.50 11.87
C VAL A 122 -3.75 11.13 11.95
N ALA A 123 -3.97 10.60 13.15
CA ALA A 123 -4.65 9.30 13.34
C ALA A 123 -6.11 9.34 12.86
N ASN A 124 -6.86 10.41 13.16
CA ASN A 124 -8.24 10.56 12.74
C ASN A 124 -8.35 10.68 11.21
N HIS A 125 -7.47 11.43 10.56
CA HIS A 125 -7.43 11.51 9.10
C HIS A 125 -6.99 10.18 8.45
N LEU A 126 -6.07 9.43 9.06
CA LEU A 126 -5.72 8.07 8.62
C LEU A 126 -6.92 7.13 8.68
N THR A 127 -7.60 7.08 9.82
CA THR A 127 -8.80 6.25 10.00
C THR A 127 -9.92 6.65 9.05
N ALA A 128 -10.18 7.96 8.88
CA ALA A 128 -11.18 8.43 7.93
C ALA A 128 -10.87 7.98 6.50
N PHE A 129 -9.61 8.10 6.06
CA PHE A 129 -9.23 7.75 4.69
C PHE A 129 -9.22 6.23 4.46
N HIS A 130 -8.67 5.44 5.39
CA HIS A 130 -8.77 3.98 5.32
C HIS A 130 -10.22 3.49 5.36
N TRP A 131 -11.11 4.17 6.10
CA TRP A 131 -12.53 3.84 6.09
C TRP A 131 -13.19 4.11 4.73
N GLU A 132 -12.87 5.24 4.08
CA GLU A 132 -13.33 5.55 2.72
C GLU A 132 -12.91 4.46 1.73
N LEU A 133 -11.62 4.10 1.71
CA LEU A 133 -11.08 3.04 0.85
C LEU A 133 -11.69 1.67 1.18
N PHE A 134 -11.74 1.31 2.46
CA PHE A 134 -12.31 0.05 2.90
C PHE A 134 -13.78 -0.08 2.55
N ARG A 135 -14.56 1.00 2.54
CA ARG A 135 -15.97 1.00 2.10
C ARG A 135 -16.14 0.86 0.58
N CYS A 136 -15.14 1.23 -0.21
CA CYS A 136 -15.16 1.00 -1.66
C CYS A 136 -14.98 -0.47 -2.02
N VAL A 137 -14.30 -1.26 -1.20
CA VAL A 137 -14.06 -2.69 -1.46
C VAL A 137 -15.37 -3.48 -1.43
N HIS A 138 -15.77 -4.01 -2.58
CA HIS A 138 -16.91 -4.91 -2.65
C HIS A 138 -16.55 -6.26 -2.00
N GLU A 139 -17.54 -6.92 -1.40
CA GLU A 139 -17.32 -8.18 -0.68
C GLU A 139 -16.82 -9.32 -1.59
N LEU A 140 -17.22 -9.29 -2.86
CA LEU A 140 -16.76 -10.25 -3.86
C LEU A 140 -15.28 -10.06 -4.21
N GLU A 141 -14.71 -8.86 -4.04
CA GLU A 141 -13.28 -8.64 -4.33
C GLU A 141 -12.39 -9.53 -3.45
N PHE A 142 -12.80 -9.82 -2.21
CA PHE A 142 -12.10 -10.76 -1.33
C PHE A 142 -12.12 -12.19 -1.85
N VAL A 143 -13.22 -12.60 -2.49
CA VAL A 143 -13.37 -13.94 -3.07
C VAL A 143 -12.57 -14.00 -4.37
N ASP A 144 -12.72 -13.02 -5.25
CA ASP A 144 -12.07 -12.98 -6.54
C ASP A 144 -10.54 -12.91 -6.42
N TYR A 145 -10.03 -12.13 -5.46
CA TYR A 145 -8.60 -12.03 -5.16
C TYR A 145 -7.99 -13.39 -4.86
N VAL A 146 -8.71 -14.22 -4.10
CA VAL A 146 -8.20 -15.51 -3.61
C VAL A 146 -8.46 -16.65 -4.61
N PHE A 147 -9.65 -16.68 -5.23
CA PHE A 147 -10.07 -17.80 -6.07
C PHE A 147 -9.55 -17.72 -7.49
N HIS A 148 -9.31 -16.51 -7.99
CA HIS A 148 -8.93 -16.30 -9.38
C HIS A 148 -7.49 -15.79 -9.53
N GLY A 149 -6.83 -15.44 -8.42
CA GLY A 149 -5.45 -14.95 -8.41
C GLY A 149 -5.26 -13.83 -9.44
N GLU A 150 -4.32 -14.00 -10.35
CA GLU A 150 -4.04 -13.01 -11.41
C GLU A 150 -5.23 -12.75 -12.33
N ARG A 151 -6.10 -13.74 -12.56
CA ARG A 151 -7.31 -13.58 -13.40
C ARG A 151 -8.42 -12.78 -12.70
N GLY A 152 -8.36 -12.66 -11.38
CA GLY A 152 -9.30 -11.89 -10.56
C GLY A 152 -9.02 -10.39 -10.52
N ARG A 153 -7.80 -9.97 -10.92
CA ARG A 153 -7.30 -8.59 -10.75
C ARG A 153 -8.22 -7.51 -11.34
N ARG A 154 -8.92 -7.83 -12.45
CA ARG A 154 -9.93 -6.97 -13.08
C ARG A 154 -11.03 -6.50 -12.14
N GLU A 155 -11.40 -7.35 -11.19
CA GLU A 155 -12.51 -7.13 -10.27
C GLU A 155 -12.05 -6.66 -8.88
N THR A 156 -10.74 -6.64 -8.58
CA THR A 156 -10.20 -6.41 -7.21
C THR A 156 -9.48 -5.07 -7.01
N ALA A 157 -9.68 -4.12 -7.91
CA ALA A 157 -8.98 -2.83 -7.90
C ALA A 157 -9.12 -2.06 -6.57
N ASN A 158 -10.28 -2.08 -5.90
CA ASN A 158 -10.44 -1.33 -4.65
C ASN A 158 -9.71 -2.03 -3.49
N LEU A 159 -9.74 -3.38 -3.47
CA LEU A 159 -8.98 -4.16 -2.50
C LEU A 159 -7.47 -3.93 -2.67
N GLU A 160 -6.97 -3.93 -3.91
CA GLU A 160 -5.56 -3.66 -4.20
C GLU A 160 -5.14 -2.26 -3.76
N LEU A 161 -5.95 -1.22 -4.04
CA LEU A 161 -5.69 0.14 -3.56
C LEU A 161 -5.64 0.22 -2.03
N LEU A 162 -6.50 -0.52 -1.30
CA LEU A 162 -6.46 -0.57 0.16
C LEU A 162 -5.18 -1.26 0.68
N LEU A 163 -4.74 -2.34 0.03
CA LEU A 163 -3.51 -3.04 0.37
C LEU A 163 -2.27 -2.17 0.09
N GLN A 164 -2.22 -1.54 -1.08
CA GLN A 164 -1.15 -0.62 -1.45
C GLN A 164 -1.08 0.56 -0.48
N ARG A 165 -2.23 1.09 -0.06
CA ARG A 165 -2.31 2.14 0.94
C ARG A 165 -1.77 1.69 2.31
N CYS A 166 -2.02 0.45 2.72
CA CYS A 166 -1.42 -0.11 3.94
C CYS A 166 0.12 -0.15 3.85
N SER A 167 0.65 -0.53 2.69
CA SER A 167 2.09 -0.49 2.41
C SER A 167 2.63 0.94 2.39
N GLU A 168 1.91 1.90 1.82
CA GLU A 168 2.27 3.32 1.79
C GLU A 168 2.42 3.87 3.22
N VAL A 169 1.47 3.59 4.12
CA VAL A 169 1.56 4.01 5.53
C VAL A 169 2.76 3.38 6.25
N THR A 170 3.10 2.13 5.91
CA THR A 170 4.27 1.43 6.47
C THR A 170 5.58 2.12 6.05
N HIS A 171 5.71 2.42 4.75
CA HIS A 171 6.89 3.12 4.20
C HIS A 171 6.96 4.57 4.64
N TRP A 172 5.83 5.26 4.78
CA TRP A 172 5.75 6.63 5.31
C TRP A 172 6.41 6.74 6.68
N VAL A 173 6.09 5.83 7.60
CA VAL A 173 6.68 5.83 8.94
C VAL A 173 8.20 5.67 8.88
N ALA A 174 8.69 4.71 8.09
CA ALA A 174 10.13 4.49 7.93
C ALA A 174 10.82 5.71 7.29
N THR A 175 10.20 6.28 6.25
CA THR A 175 10.68 7.46 5.52
C THR A 175 10.86 8.65 6.45
N GLU A 176 9.81 9.05 7.17
CA GLU A 176 9.86 10.22 8.06
C GLU A 176 10.88 10.04 9.20
N VAL A 177 11.01 8.83 9.74
CA VAL A 177 12.02 8.55 10.77
C VAL A 177 13.44 8.67 10.19
N LEU A 178 13.68 8.12 9.00
CA LEU A 178 15.02 8.03 8.40
C LEU A 178 15.48 9.32 7.71
N LEU A 179 14.56 10.23 7.38
CA LEU A 179 14.89 11.58 6.92
C LEU A 179 15.09 12.57 8.08
N CYS A 180 14.70 12.20 9.30
CA CYS A 180 14.87 13.07 10.46
C CYS A 180 16.31 12.95 11.00
N GLU A 181 17.21 13.82 10.54
CA GLU A 181 18.63 13.78 10.89
C GLU A 181 18.90 13.99 12.38
N ALA A 182 18.22 14.97 12.99
CA ALA A 182 18.46 15.36 14.38
C ALA A 182 17.96 14.26 15.36
N PRO A 183 18.85 13.61 16.16
CA PRO A 183 18.47 12.47 16.99
C PRO A 183 17.36 12.76 18.02
N GLY A 184 17.35 13.99 18.55
CA GLY A 184 16.30 14.44 19.49
C GLY A 184 14.92 14.54 18.83
N LYS A 185 14.85 15.14 17.63
CA LYS A 185 13.61 15.22 16.85
C LYS A 185 13.16 13.82 16.40
N ARG A 186 14.09 12.96 15.98
CA ARG A 186 13.79 11.59 15.57
C ARG A 186 13.20 10.75 16.70
N ALA A 187 13.71 10.86 17.93
CA ALA A 187 13.10 10.22 19.10
C ALA A 187 11.68 10.77 19.42
N GLN A 188 11.43 12.06 19.17
CA GLN A 188 10.09 12.65 19.25
C GLN A 188 9.15 12.09 18.18
N LEU A 189 9.64 11.86 16.96
CA LEU A 189 8.86 11.19 15.90
C LEU A 189 8.49 9.77 16.29
N LEU A 190 9.43 8.95 16.80
CA LEU A 190 9.11 7.60 17.30
C LEU A 190 7.98 7.65 18.34
N LYS A 191 8.09 8.55 19.32
CA LYS A 191 7.04 8.78 20.32
C LYS A 191 5.70 9.17 19.68
N LYS A 192 5.72 10.01 18.64
CA LYS A 192 4.52 10.47 17.94
C LYS A 192 3.85 9.35 17.15
N PHE A 193 4.59 8.53 16.41
CA PHE A 193 4.07 7.35 15.73
C PHE A 193 3.47 6.33 16.70
N ILE A 194 4.10 6.10 17.86
CA ILE A 194 3.53 5.24 18.90
C ILE A 194 2.20 5.81 19.42
N LYS A 195 2.07 7.13 19.57
CA LYS A 195 0.77 7.76 19.92
C LYS A 195 -0.26 7.59 18.81
N ILE A 196 0.12 7.81 17.54
CA ILE A 196 -0.76 7.63 16.38
C ILE A 196 -1.29 6.19 16.34
N ALA A 197 -0.41 5.19 16.47
CA ALA A 197 -0.82 3.78 16.54
C ALA A 197 -1.80 3.51 17.69
N ALA A 198 -1.55 4.08 18.88
CA ALA A 198 -2.46 3.95 20.02
C ALA A 198 -3.87 4.50 19.70
N ILE A 199 -3.93 5.66 19.04
CA ILE A 199 -5.19 6.33 18.67
C ILE A 199 -5.90 5.57 17.55
N CYS A 200 -5.19 5.10 16.51
CA CYS A 200 -5.76 4.23 15.48
C CYS A 200 -6.40 2.98 16.10
N LYS A 201 -5.72 2.33 17.05
CA LYS A 201 -6.27 1.19 17.78
C LYS A 201 -7.51 1.57 18.62
N GLN A 202 -7.52 2.75 19.23
CA GLN A 202 -8.68 3.28 19.98
C GLN A 202 -9.87 3.53 19.04
N ASN A 203 -9.62 4.04 17.84
CA ASN A 203 -10.60 4.23 16.77
C ASN A 203 -11.06 2.91 16.12
N GLN A 204 -10.59 1.77 16.63
CA GLN A 204 -10.81 0.42 16.06
C GLN A 204 -10.35 0.30 14.59
N ASP A 205 -9.35 1.09 14.22
CA ASP A 205 -8.62 1.01 12.96
C ASP A 205 -7.36 0.17 13.15
N LEU A 206 -7.54 -1.15 13.03
CA LEU A 206 -6.46 -2.10 13.16
C LEU A 206 -5.56 -2.16 11.92
N LEU A 207 -6.02 -1.65 10.77
CA LEU A 207 -5.21 -1.56 9.56
C LEU A 207 -4.11 -0.50 9.71
N SER A 208 -4.46 0.73 10.08
CA SER A 208 -3.47 1.79 10.34
C SER A 208 -2.57 1.46 11.52
N PHE A 209 -3.14 0.88 12.59
CA PHE A 209 -2.37 0.42 13.73
C PHE A 209 -1.25 -0.55 13.29
N TYR A 210 -1.60 -1.59 12.52
CA TYR A 210 -0.62 -2.54 12.02
C TYR A 210 0.42 -1.87 11.12
N ALA A 211 -0.01 -1.05 10.17
CA ALA A 211 0.89 -0.38 9.23
C ALA A 211 1.93 0.50 9.96
N VAL A 212 1.49 1.26 10.99
CA VAL A 212 2.41 2.09 11.77
C VAL A 212 3.37 1.25 12.60
N VAL A 213 2.90 0.17 13.23
CA VAL A 213 3.76 -0.72 14.02
C VAL A 213 4.79 -1.41 13.11
N MET A 214 4.37 -1.90 11.94
CA MET A 214 5.28 -2.50 10.96
C MET A 214 6.31 -1.51 10.41
N GLY A 215 5.93 -0.24 10.23
CA GLY A 215 6.87 0.80 9.82
C GLY A 215 7.93 1.10 10.89
N LEU A 216 7.55 1.08 12.16
CA LEU A 216 8.47 1.22 13.29
C LEU A 216 9.35 -0.03 13.50
N ASP A 217 8.82 -1.22 13.18
CA ASP A 217 9.53 -2.50 13.27
C ASP A 217 10.38 -2.80 12.01
N ASN A 218 10.30 -1.96 10.97
CA ASN A 218 11.15 -2.06 9.78
C ASN A 218 12.62 -2.12 10.21
N ALA A 219 13.38 -3.07 9.65
CA ALA A 219 14.78 -3.32 10.01
C ALA A 219 15.69 -2.08 9.92
N ALA A 220 15.41 -1.15 9.02
CA ALA A 220 16.14 0.11 8.91
C ALA A 220 15.81 1.10 10.06
N VAL A 221 14.62 1.01 10.66
CA VAL A 221 14.21 1.83 11.81
C VAL A 221 14.58 1.16 13.13
N SER A 222 14.32 -0.14 13.27
CA SER A 222 14.55 -0.89 14.53
C SER A 222 16.03 -0.94 14.91
N ARG A 223 16.95 -0.82 13.93
CA ARG A 223 18.39 -0.77 14.19
C ARG A 223 18.93 0.53 14.81
N LEU A 224 18.14 1.61 14.84
CA LEU A 224 18.55 2.93 15.33
C LEU A 224 18.64 2.96 16.88
N ARG A 225 19.54 2.17 17.47
CA ARG A 225 19.61 1.93 18.92
C ARG A 225 19.72 3.23 19.72
N LEU A 226 20.51 4.20 19.27
CA LEU A 226 20.69 5.46 19.99
C LEU A 226 19.40 6.30 20.01
N THR A 227 18.62 6.22 18.94
CA THR A 227 17.30 6.85 18.86
C THR A 227 16.30 6.16 19.77
N TRP A 228 16.22 4.83 19.73
CA TRP A 228 15.34 4.05 20.60
C TRP A 228 15.69 4.22 22.08
N GLU A 229 16.97 4.35 22.43
CA GLU A 229 17.42 4.59 23.80
C GLU A 229 16.87 5.89 24.39
N LYS A 230 16.80 6.95 23.58
CA LYS A 230 16.25 8.26 23.96
C LYS A 230 14.73 8.25 24.19
N LEU A 231 14.03 7.20 23.75
CA LEU A 231 12.58 7.09 23.94
C LEU A 231 12.25 6.88 25.44
N PRO A 232 11.32 7.64 26.03
CA PRO A 232 10.96 7.45 27.43
C PRO A 232 10.39 6.04 27.70
N GLY A 233 10.72 5.45 28.86
CA GLY A 233 10.38 4.06 29.19
C GLY A 233 8.88 3.72 29.06
N LYS A 234 7.99 4.69 29.34
CA LYS A 234 6.54 4.53 29.12
C LYS A 234 6.19 4.20 27.66
N PHE A 235 6.85 4.84 26.70
CA PHE A 235 6.60 4.62 25.27
C PHE A 235 7.29 3.35 24.76
N LYS A 236 8.48 3.01 25.27
CA LYS A 236 9.11 1.70 25.02
C LYS A 236 8.20 0.54 25.43
N ASN A 237 7.64 0.62 26.65
CA ASN A 237 6.70 -0.39 27.15
C ASN A 237 5.38 -0.42 26.37
N LEU A 238 4.91 0.72 25.89
CA LEU A 238 3.72 0.79 25.05
C LEU A 238 3.96 0.14 23.69
N PHE A 239 5.10 0.43 23.04
CA PHE A 239 5.47 -0.20 21.77
C PHE A 239 5.62 -1.72 21.90
N ARG A 240 6.24 -2.21 22.98
CA ARG A 240 6.31 -3.66 23.25
C ARG A 240 4.94 -4.34 23.35
N LYS A 241 3.93 -3.64 23.89
CA LYS A 241 2.55 -4.15 23.89
C LYS A 241 1.96 -4.19 22.48
N PHE A 242 2.39 -3.31 21.60
CA PHE A 242 1.97 -3.31 20.19
C PHE A 242 2.63 -4.45 19.42
N GLU A 243 3.94 -4.67 19.61
CA GLU A 243 4.66 -5.83 19.04
C GLU A 243 3.98 -7.15 19.43
N ASN A 244 3.63 -7.33 20.71
CA ASN A 244 2.90 -8.50 21.20
C ASN A 244 1.50 -8.66 20.57
N LEU A 245 0.85 -7.56 20.18
CA LEU A 245 -0.44 -7.57 19.51
C LEU A 245 -0.29 -7.96 18.03
N THR A 246 0.82 -7.58 17.40
CA THR A 246 1.12 -7.89 16.00
C THR A 246 1.77 -9.25 15.77
N ASP A 247 2.23 -9.90 16.84
CA ASP A 247 2.89 -11.22 16.86
C ASP A 247 2.10 -12.30 16.06
N PRO A 248 2.72 -12.99 15.08
CA PRO A 248 2.10 -14.07 14.33
C PRO A 248 1.90 -15.38 15.12
N CYS A 249 2.49 -15.53 16.31
CA CYS A 249 2.42 -16.75 17.11
C CYS A 249 0.99 -17.25 17.32
N ARG A 250 0.83 -18.59 17.29
CA ARG A 250 -0.46 -19.28 17.48
C ARG A 250 -1.56 -18.73 16.56
N ASN A 251 -1.21 -18.47 15.30
CA ASN A 251 -2.08 -17.90 14.28
C ASN A 251 -2.65 -16.53 14.68
N HIS A 252 -1.77 -15.58 15.04
CA HIS A 252 -2.14 -14.22 15.45
C HIS A 252 -3.14 -14.20 16.61
N LYS A 253 -2.92 -15.02 17.64
CA LYS A 253 -3.85 -15.19 18.77
C LYS A 253 -4.21 -13.86 19.44
N SER A 254 -3.22 -13.01 19.74
CA SER A 254 -3.42 -11.71 20.40
C SER A 254 -4.34 -10.79 19.60
N TYR A 255 -4.11 -10.67 18.29
CA TYR A 255 -4.97 -9.90 17.39
C TYR A 255 -6.40 -10.44 17.37
N ARG A 256 -6.56 -11.76 17.23
CA ARG A 256 -7.88 -12.41 17.17
C ARG A 256 -8.68 -12.19 18.46
N GLU A 257 -8.03 -12.26 19.61
CA GLU A 257 -8.66 -11.95 20.91
C GLU A 257 -9.12 -10.50 20.99
N VAL A 258 -8.33 -9.55 20.48
CA VAL A 258 -8.68 -8.13 20.49
C VAL A 258 -9.85 -7.83 19.55
N ILE A 259 -9.76 -8.25 18.28
CA ILE A 259 -10.80 -7.93 17.28
C ILE A 259 -12.14 -8.61 17.61
N SER A 260 -12.12 -9.79 18.26
CA SER A 260 -13.35 -10.50 18.67
C SER A 260 -14.21 -9.70 19.66
N LYS A 261 -13.61 -8.76 20.40
CA LYS A 261 -14.27 -7.94 21.42
C LYS A 261 -14.74 -6.59 20.86
N MET A 262 -14.31 -6.21 19.66
CA MET A 262 -14.68 -4.94 19.03
C MET A 262 -16.10 -4.98 18.47
N LYS A 263 -16.78 -3.83 18.49
CA LYS A 263 -18.12 -3.65 17.90
C LYS A 263 -18.01 -2.74 16.69
N PRO A 264 -18.74 -2.95 15.59
CA PRO A 264 -18.70 -2.05 14.43
C PRO A 264 -18.91 -0.58 14.82
N PRO A 265 -18.26 0.39 14.14
CA PRO A 265 -17.39 0.24 12.96
C PRO A 265 -15.96 -0.27 13.32
N VAL A 266 -15.40 -1.16 12.51
CA VAL A 266 -14.03 -1.70 12.67
C VAL A 266 -13.33 -1.72 11.31
N ILE A 267 -12.06 -1.31 11.24
CA ILE A 267 -11.19 -1.57 10.09
C ILE A 267 -10.25 -2.71 10.47
N PRO A 268 -10.47 -3.94 9.97
CA PRO A 268 -9.61 -5.07 10.31
C PRO A 268 -8.26 -4.97 9.61
N PHE A 269 -7.27 -5.71 10.11
CA PHE A 269 -6.05 -5.98 9.35
C PHE A 269 -6.36 -6.91 8.17
N VAL A 270 -6.63 -6.30 7.01
CA VAL A 270 -7.08 -6.96 5.78
C VAL A 270 -6.15 -8.09 5.29
N PRO A 271 -4.80 -7.95 5.31
CA PRO A 271 -3.91 -9.04 4.90
C PRO A 271 -4.14 -10.35 5.66
N LEU A 272 -4.51 -10.32 6.94
CA LEU A 272 -4.81 -11.53 7.71
C LEU A 272 -6.16 -12.15 7.32
N ILE A 273 -7.14 -11.35 6.86
CA ILE A 273 -8.39 -11.87 6.30
C ILE A 273 -8.10 -12.59 4.98
N LEU A 274 -7.25 -12.02 4.13
CA LEU A 274 -6.85 -12.65 2.87
C LEU A 274 -6.08 -13.94 3.13
N LYS A 275 -5.13 -13.94 4.07
CA LYS A 275 -4.43 -15.17 4.52
C LYS A 275 -5.41 -16.27 4.96
N ASP A 276 -6.43 -15.92 5.75
CA ASP A 276 -7.46 -16.87 6.19
C ASP A 276 -8.25 -17.43 5.01
N LEU A 277 -8.65 -16.58 4.05
CA LEU A 277 -9.39 -16.99 2.86
C LEU A 277 -8.55 -17.86 1.92
N THR A 278 -7.27 -17.51 1.71
CA THR A 278 -6.32 -18.32 0.92
C THR A 278 -6.17 -19.70 1.53
N PHE A 279 -5.95 -19.79 2.84
CA PHE A 279 -5.82 -21.09 3.51
C PHE A 279 -7.11 -21.94 3.39
N LEU A 280 -8.29 -21.32 3.49
CA LEU A 280 -9.57 -22.01 3.26
C LEU A 280 -9.72 -22.46 1.80
N HIS A 281 -9.26 -21.66 0.85
CA HIS A 281 -9.35 -21.98 -0.57
C HIS A 281 -8.42 -23.15 -0.95
N GLU A 282 -7.18 -23.11 -0.50
CA GLU A 282 -6.15 -24.12 -0.81
C GLU A 282 -6.34 -25.41 -0.01
N GLY A 283 -6.84 -25.31 1.23
CA GLY A 283 -7.04 -26.46 2.12
C GLY A 283 -8.22 -27.35 1.75
N SER A 284 -9.04 -27.00 0.75
CA SER A 284 -10.23 -27.78 0.38
C SER A 284 -10.56 -27.65 -1.10
N LYS A 285 -10.89 -28.76 -1.77
CA LYS A 285 -11.32 -28.74 -3.18
C LYS A 285 -12.69 -28.09 -3.33
N THR A 286 -12.86 -27.27 -4.37
CA THR A 286 -14.15 -26.66 -4.72
C THR A 286 -15.13 -27.69 -5.29
N LEU A 287 -14.61 -28.71 -5.99
CA LEU A 287 -15.38 -29.85 -6.47
C LEU A 287 -14.88 -31.13 -5.79
N VAL A 288 -15.81 -31.92 -5.26
CA VAL A 288 -15.56 -33.25 -4.68
C VAL A 288 -16.47 -34.22 -5.42
N ASP A 289 -15.89 -35.23 -6.06
CA ASP A 289 -16.60 -36.22 -6.88
C ASP A 289 -17.53 -35.60 -7.95
N GLY A 290 -17.09 -34.49 -8.55
CA GLY A 290 -17.86 -33.75 -9.56
C GLY A 290 -18.98 -32.87 -9.00
N LEU A 291 -19.20 -32.87 -7.68
CA LEU A 291 -20.20 -32.05 -7.00
C LEU A 291 -19.57 -30.84 -6.31
N VAL A 292 -20.34 -29.76 -6.18
CA VAL A 292 -19.89 -28.53 -5.50
C VAL A 292 -19.76 -28.77 -3.99
N ASN A 293 -18.60 -28.44 -3.43
CA ASN A 293 -18.35 -28.49 -2.00
C ASN A 293 -19.03 -27.31 -1.28
N ILE A 294 -20.27 -27.51 -0.83
CA ILE A 294 -21.08 -26.49 -0.15
C ILE A 294 -20.46 -26.07 1.19
N GLU A 295 -19.78 -26.96 1.92
CA GLU A 295 -19.14 -26.64 3.20
C GLU A 295 -18.00 -25.62 3.02
N LYS A 296 -17.18 -25.78 1.97
CA LYS A 296 -16.16 -24.80 1.58
C LYS A 296 -16.80 -23.44 1.28
N LEU A 297 -17.84 -23.43 0.44
CA LEU A 297 -18.52 -22.18 0.06
C LEU A 297 -19.15 -21.48 1.27
N HIS A 298 -19.74 -22.24 2.20
CA HIS A 298 -20.30 -21.68 3.43
C HIS A 298 -19.22 -21.04 4.31
N SER A 299 -18.08 -21.71 4.48
CA SER A 299 -16.95 -21.20 5.28
C SER A 299 -16.37 -19.91 4.72
N VAL A 300 -16.24 -19.83 3.39
CA VAL A 300 -15.80 -18.60 2.69
C VAL A 300 -16.83 -17.48 2.88
N ALA A 301 -18.12 -17.78 2.70
CA ALA A 301 -19.19 -16.80 2.89
C ALA A 301 -19.23 -16.25 4.32
N GLU A 302 -18.96 -17.05 5.35
CA GLU A 302 -18.91 -16.61 6.74
C GLU A 302 -17.78 -15.59 6.99
N LYS A 303 -16.59 -15.82 6.42
CA LYS A 303 -15.48 -14.86 6.48
C LYS A 303 -15.84 -13.52 5.83
N VAL A 304 -16.45 -13.57 4.64
CA VAL A 304 -16.89 -12.36 3.93
C VAL A 304 -18.01 -11.62 4.66
N ARG A 305 -18.99 -12.34 5.24
CA ARG A 305 -20.04 -11.74 6.09
C ARG A 305 -19.45 -11.05 7.33
N THR A 306 -18.32 -11.51 7.84
CA THR A 306 -17.60 -10.84 8.94
C THR A 306 -17.08 -9.47 8.50
N VAL A 307 -16.56 -9.34 7.28
CA VAL A 307 -16.17 -8.05 6.68
C VAL A 307 -17.38 -7.10 6.57
N ARG A 308 -18.54 -7.63 6.14
CA ARG A 308 -19.81 -6.89 6.13
C ARG A 308 -20.17 -6.36 7.52
N LYS A 309 -20.07 -7.22 8.54
CA LYS A 309 -20.37 -6.85 9.93
C LYS A 309 -19.48 -5.71 10.41
N TYR A 310 -18.17 -5.73 10.13
CA TYR A 310 -17.25 -4.65 10.51
C TYR A 310 -17.65 -3.28 9.95
N ARG A 311 -18.30 -3.25 8.78
CA ARG A 311 -18.78 -2.03 8.12
C ARG A 311 -20.27 -1.71 8.33
N SER A 312 -20.94 -2.40 9.25
CA SER A 312 -22.39 -2.29 9.45
C SER A 312 -22.87 -1.02 10.16
N ARG A 313 -21.95 -0.20 10.70
CA ARG A 313 -22.25 1.09 11.34
C ARG A 313 -21.38 2.18 10.72
N PRO A 314 -21.85 3.43 10.66
CA PRO A 314 -21.04 4.53 10.19
C PRO A 314 -19.85 4.78 11.11
N LEU A 315 -18.74 5.26 10.54
CA LEU A 315 -17.63 5.83 11.29
C LEU A 315 -18.01 7.24 11.72
N CYS A 316 -17.93 7.51 13.03
CA CYS A 316 -18.08 8.84 13.60
C CYS A 316 -16.75 9.23 14.26
N LEU A 317 -16.03 10.16 13.62
CA LEU A 317 -14.88 10.82 14.21
C LEU A 317 -15.25 12.29 14.39
N GLU A 318 -14.98 12.83 15.58
CA GLU A 318 -15.13 14.26 15.84
C GLU A 318 -13.91 14.96 15.25
N MET A 319 -14.12 15.73 14.18
CA MET A 319 -13.08 16.45 13.48
C MET A 319 -13.58 17.86 13.18
N GLU A 320 -12.95 18.87 13.78
CA GLU A 320 -13.30 20.26 13.51
C GLU A 320 -12.76 20.71 12.16
N ALA A 321 -13.55 21.50 11.43
CA ALA A 321 -13.12 22.08 10.17
C ALA A 321 -12.25 23.31 10.45
N SER A 322 -10.93 23.18 10.27
CA SER A 322 -9.99 24.31 10.31
C SER A 322 -8.95 24.20 9.18
N PRO A 323 -8.27 25.29 8.81
CA PRO A 323 -7.20 25.26 7.81
C PRO A 323 -6.09 24.26 8.16
N HIS A 324 -5.76 24.11 9.44
CA HIS A 324 -4.78 23.13 9.92
C HIS A 324 -5.25 21.69 9.63
N HIS A 325 -6.51 21.37 9.92
CA HIS A 325 -7.05 20.05 9.64
C HIS A 325 -7.09 19.75 8.14
N LEU A 326 -7.37 20.75 7.29
CA LEU A 326 -7.30 20.58 5.82
C LEU A 326 -5.88 20.28 5.34
N GLN A 327 -4.87 20.93 5.93
CA GLN A 327 -3.46 20.66 5.63
C GLN A 327 -3.07 19.23 6.06
N THR A 328 -3.41 18.82 7.29
CA THR A 328 -3.16 17.46 7.77
C THR A 328 -3.92 16.42 6.92
N LYS A 329 -5.15 16.72 6.49
CA LYS A 329 -5.93 15.87 5.59
C LYS A 329 -5.23 15.68 4.24
N ALA A 330 -4.74 16.78 3.64
CA ALA A 330 -4.03 16.73 2.38
C ALA A 330 -2.74 15.93 2.50
N TYR A 331 -1.95 16.18 3.55
CA TYR A 331 -0.74 15.44 3.87
C TYR A 331 -1.01 13.93 4.01
N VAL A 332 -1.99 13.55 4.83
CA VAL A 332 -2.33 12.13 5.02
C VAL A 332 -2.72 11.46 3.72
N ARG A 333 -3.41 12.15 2.80
CA ARG A 333 -3.87 11.56 1.54
C ARG A 333 -2.83 11.52 0.43
N GLN A 334 -1.66 12.11 0.64
CA GLN A 334 -0.64 12.34 -0.40
C GLN A 334 0.76 12.13 0.18
N PHE A 335 0.98 10.99 0.86
CA PHE A 335 2.30 10.73 1.42
C PHE A 335 3.33 10.63 0.29
N GLN A 336 4.51 11.18 0.56
CA GLN A 336 5.70 10.95 -0.23
C GLN A 336 6.54 9.96 0.56
N VAL A 337 6.82 8.79 -0.01
CA VAL A 337 7.44 7.68 0.71
C VAL A 337 8.61 7.12 -0.07
N ILE A 338 9.56 6.54 0.65
CA ILE A 338 10.62 5.71 0.08
C ILE A 338 10.20 4.25 0.27
N ASP A 339 9.91 3.56 -0.82
CA ASP A 339 9.63 2.12 -0.85
C ASP A 339 10.87 1.27 -1.23
N ASN A 340 11.97 1.91 -1.62
CA ASN A 340 13.26 1.26 -1.85
C ASN A 340 13.95 0.91 -0.52
N GLN A 341 13.88 -0.37 -0.14
CA GLN A 341 14.48 -0.85 1.12
C GLN A 341 16.00 -0.67 1.20
N ASN A 342 16.73 -0.72 0.08
CA ASN A 342 18.18 -0.49 0.08
C ASN A 342 18.48 0.97 0.45
N LEU A 343 17.74 1.92 -0.12
CA LEU A 343 17.86 3.34 0.22
C LEU A 343 17.49 3.60 1.69
N LEU A 344 16.45 2.96 2.22
CA LEU A 344 16.11 3.05 3.65
C LEU A 344 17.28 2.59 4.55
N PHE A 345 17.96 1.50 4.19
CA PHE A 345 19.14 1.06 4.91
C PHE A 345 20.31 2.03 4.79
N GLU A 346 20.59 2.55 3.60
CA GLU A 346 21.64 3.55 3.40
C GLU A 346 21.41 4.79 4.27
N LEU A 347 20.18 5.31 4.32
CA LEU A 347 19.81 6.41 5.21
C LEU A 347 20.00 6.04 6.68
N SER A 348 19.58 4.84 7.08
CA SER A 348 19.76 4.34 8.44
C SER A 348 21.22 4.27 8.86
N TYR A 349 22.11 3.76 8.01
CA TYR A 349 23.55 3.71 8.28
C TYR A 349 24.18 5.10 8.29
N LYS A 350 23.71 6.04 7.47
CA LYS A 350 24.15 7.44 7.54
C LYS A 350 23.79 8.10 8.87
N LEU A 351 22.62 7.76 9.44
CA LEU A 351 22.19 8.27 10.74
C LEU A 351 22.95 7.63 11.91
N GLU A 352 23.13 6.30 11.88
CA GLU A 352 23.76 5.52 12.95
C GLU A 352 24.66 4.41 12.37
N ALA A 353 25.92 4.79 12.07
CA ALA A 353 26.88 3.98 11.32
C ALA A 353 27.25 2.63 11.96
N ASN A 354 27.13 2.47 13.29
CA ASN A 354 27.47 1.23 13.99
C ASN A 354 26.63 1.04 15.25
N SER A 355 25.61 0.19 15.14
CA SER A 355 25.01 -0.51 16.28
C SER A 355 25.39 -1.99 16.16
N GLN A 356 26.67 -2.32 16.38
CA GLN A 356 27.06 -3.70 16.69
C GLN A 356 26.50 -4.07 18.06
#